data_AF-A0A1V5PQU8-F1
#
_entry.id   AF-A0A1V5PQU8-F1
#
_cell.length_a   1.000
_cell.length_b   1.000
_cell.length_c   1.000
_cell.angle_alpha   90.00
_cell.angle_beta   90.00
_cell.angle_gamma   90.00
#
_symmetry.space_group_name_H-M   'P 1'
#
loop_
_entity.id
_entity.type
_entity.pdbx_description
1 polymer ?
#
loop_
_entity_poly.entity_id
_entity_poly.type
_entity_poly.pdbx_seq_one_letter_code
_entity_poly.pdbx_strand_id
1 'polypeptide(L)'
;MKASTQLDLLRFILQQQGVEYAVCDGGWRIEAHSPGFASLAGSQKTLLGRRPDEIFDEFEGTAAELEAVAQRAIPQFQIPHTYRERPDGSSVYLTFTAVATASALLLIITDTTQEVQLMQRLMQERNEVMLLQQRLDVASGHV
;
A
#
# COMPACT_ATOMS: atom_id res chain seq x y z
N MET A 1 2.83 -27.64 19.20
CA MET A 1 3.69 -27.76 17.99
C MET A 1 3.00 -27.46 16.65
N LYS A 2 1.67 -27.56 16.48
CA LYS A 2 1.00 -27.27 15.18
C LYS A 2 0.84 -25.78 14.83
N ALA A 3 0.83 -24.89 15.82
CA ALA A 3 0.61 -23.46 15.62
C ALA A 3 1.75 -22.74 14.87
N SER A 4 3.00 -23.20 15.03
CA SER A 4 4.16 -22.59 14.35
C SER A 4 4.07 -22.75 12.83
N THR A 5 3.81 -23.97 12.36
CA THR A 5 3.79 -24.29 10.92
C THR A 5 2.72 -23.53 10.15
N GLN A 6 1.55 -23.29 10.77
CA GLN A 6 0.49 -22.53 10.13
C GLN A 6 0.81 -21.03 10.04
N LEU A 7 1.47 -20.47 11.07
CA LEU A 7 1.92 -19.08 11.06
C LEU A 7 3.03 -18.86 10.03
N ASP A 8 3.95 -19.82 9.93
CA ASP A 8 5.04 -19.80 8.96
C ASP A 8 4.51 -19.86 7.52
N LEU A 9 3.50 -20.69 7.26
CA LEU A 9 2.81 -20.75 5.97
C LEU A 9 2.10 -19.43 5.63
N LEU A 10 1.38 -18.84 6.57
CA LEU A 10 0.70 -17.55 6.35
C LEU A 10 1.70 -16.45 6.03
N ARG A 11 2.82 -16.38 6.78
CA ARG A 11 3.89 -15.42 6.50
C ARG A 11 4.48 -15.62 5.11
N PHE A 12 4.72 -16.87 4.71
CA PHE A 12 5.21 -17.20 3.38
C PHE A 12 4.23 -16.75 2.29
N ILE A 13 2.93 -17.02 2.45
CA ILE A 13 1.89 -16.59 1.49
C ILE A 13 1.86 -15.06 1.37
N LEU A 14 1.84 -14.34 2.49
CA LEU A 14 1.82 -12.88 2.48
C LEU A 14 3.05 -12.29 1.77
N GLN A 15 4.24 -12.85 2.05
CA GLN A 15 5.47 -12.43 1.40
C GLN A 15 5.45 -12.69 -0.12
N GLN A 16 4.92 -13.84 -0.56
CA GLN A 16 4.76 -14.13 -1.99
C GLN A 16 3.78 -13.19 -2.70
N GLN A 17 2.81 -12.63 -1.96
CA GLN A 17 1.87 -11.62 -2.47
C GLN A 17 2.42 -10.18 -2.39
N GLY A 18 3.67 -9.98 -1.96
CA GLY A 18 4.24 -8.64 -1.78
C GLY A 18 3.54 -7.84 -0.69
N VAL A 19 2.98 -8.53 0.32
CA VAL A 19 2.30 -7.93 1.46
C VAL A 19 3.26 -7.85 2.64
N GLU A 20 3.55 -6.63 3.06
CA GLU A 20 4.27 -6.33 4.28
C GLU A 20 3.30 -5.78 5.33
N TYR A 21 3.62 -5.95 6.61
CA TYR A 21 2.72 -5.52 7.68
C TYR A 21 3.48 -5.08 8.93
N ALA A 22 2.81 -4.26 9.74
CA ALA A 22 3.21 -3.90 11.09
C ALA A 22 2.00 -3.95 12.04
N VAL A 23 2.21 -4.51 13.22
CA VAL A 23 1.25 -4.52 14.33
C VAL A 23 1.63 -3.38 15.26
N CYS A 24 0.66 -2.53 15.57
CA CYS A 24 0.85 -1.38 16.44
C CYS A 24 0.02 -1.50 17.72
N ASP A 25 0.56 -1.00 18.83
CA ASP A 25 -0.11 -0.95 20.12
C ASP A 25 -1.29 0.05 20.14
N GLY A 26 -1.92 0.20 21.32
CA GLY A 26 -3.01 1.16 21.53
C GLY A 26 -2.61 2.63 21.35
N GLY A 27 -1.32 2.96 21.34
CA GLY A 27 -0.76 4.28 21.02
C GLY A 27 -0.23 4.38 19.58
N TRP A 28 -0.55 3.40 18.74
CA TRP A 28 -0.11 3.24 17.34
C TRP A 28 1.41 3.14 17.18
N ARG A 29 2.10 2.63 18.19
CA ARG A 29 3.53 2.37 18.12
C ARG A 29 3.75 0.95 17.64
N ILE A 30 4.68 0.78 16.70
CA ILE A 30 4.98 -0.54 16.12
C ILE A 30 5.54 -1.47 17.20
N GLU A 31 4.86 -2.59 17.46
CA GLU A 31 5.30 -3.66 18.36
C GLU A 31 5.96 -4.82 17.61
N ALA A 32 5.49 -5.07 16.38
CA ALA A 32 6.01 -6.13 15.52
C ALA A 32 5.82 -5.75 14.05
N HIS A 33 6.65 -6.28 13.17
CA HIS A 33 6.51 -6.09 11.72
C HIS A 33 7.03 -7.29 10.94
N SER A 34 6.65 -7.40 9.68
CA SER A 34 7.19 -8.38 8.75
C SER A 34 8.64 -8.03 8.35
N PRO A 35 9.43 -9.00 7.85
CA PRO A 35 10.82 -8.76 7.47
C PRO A 35 11.03 -7.67 6.41
N GLY A 36 10.17 -7.60 5.39
CA GLY A 36 10.32 -6.62 4.30
C GLY A 36 9.78 -5.23 4.63
N PHE A 37 8.96 -5.10 5.68
CA PHE A 37 8.46 -3.80 6.16
C PHE A 37 9.60 -2.81 6.43
N ALA A 38 10.72 -3.30 7.00
CA ALA A 38 11.86 -2.45 7.29
C ALA A 38 12.55 -1.92 6.04
N SER A 39 12.59 -2.70 4.97
CA SER A 39 13.12 -2.24 3.68
C SER A 39 12.24 -1.15 3.08
N LEU A 40 10.92 -1.19 3.32
CA LEU A 40 10.00 -0.14 2.89
C LEU A 40 10.12 1.13 3.74
N ALA A 41 10.37 1.01 5.04
CA ALA A 41 10.58 2.14 5.95
C ALA A 41 11.90 2.92 5.70
N GLY A 42 12.77 2.46 4.79
CA GLY A 42 14.08 3.06 4.52
C GLY A 42 15.13 2.72 5.57
N SER A 43 16.25 3.43 5.57
CA SER A 43 17.46 3.12 6.38
C SER A 43 17.32 3.42 7.89
N GLN A 44 16.11 3.50 8.42
CA GLN A 44 15.87 3.73 9.84
C GLN A 44 16.27 2.50 10.67
N LYS A 45 17.21 2.67 11.60
CA LYS A 45 17.80 1.56 12.39
C LYS A 45 16.86 0.97 13.44
N THR A 46 15.73 1.62 13.75
CA THR A 46 14.78 1.13 14.77
C THR A 46 13.36 1.58 14.45
N LEU A 47 12.50 0.61 14.13
CA LEU A 47 11.08 0.84 13.82
C LEU A 47 10.18 0.59 15.03
N LEU A 48 10.60 -0.32 15.91
CA LEU A 48 9.85 -0.67 17.11
C LEU A 48 9.69 0.54 18.02
N GLY A 49 8.49 0.71 18.56
CA GLY A 49 8.13 1.82 19.45
C GLY A 49 7.86 3.14 18.73
N ARG A 50 8.07 3.23 17.41
CA ARG A 50 7.76 4.43 16.61
C ARG A 50 6.37 4.35 16.02
N ARG A 51 5.79 5.51 15.72
CA ARG A 51 4.50 5.58 15.04
C ARG A 51 4.66 5.54 13.51
N PRO A 52 3.67 5.04 12.74
CA PRO A 52 3.73 5.05 11.28
C PRO A 52 4.00 6.43 10.66
N ASP A 53 3.41 7.49 11.21
CA ASP A 53 3.59 8.88 10.78
C ASP A 53 4.99 9.47 11.10
N GLU A 54 5.79 8.78 11.90
CA GLU A 54 7.20 9.13 12.13
C GLU A 54 8.17 8.39 11.17
N ILE A 55 7.66 7.42 10.42
CA ILE A 55 8.42 6.51 9.55
C ILE A 55 8.09 6.75 8.07
N PHE A 56 6.83 6.99 7.78
CA PHE A 56 6.27 7.10 6.43
C PHE A 56 5.65 8.49 6.28
N ASP A 57 6.27 9.33 5.46
CA ASP A 57 5.79 10.69 5.17
C ASP A 57 4.37 10.67 4.57
N GLU A 58 3.97 9.55 3.97
CA GLU A 58 2.61 9.33 3.45
C GLU A 58 1.52 9.49 4.51
N PHE A 59 1.83 9.26 5.79
CA PHE A 59 0.86 9.41 6.87
C PHE A 59 0.81 10.83 7.45
N GLU A 60 1.60 11.77 6.92
CA GLU A 60 1.53 13.16 7.36
C GLU A 60 0.11 13.70 7.15
N GLY A 61 -0.48 14.25 8.22
CA GLY A 61 -1.85 14.77 8.20
C GLY A 61 -2.97 13.73 8.34
N THR A 62 -2.66 12.43 8.46
CA THR A 62 -3.67 11.35 8.52
C THR A 62 -4.00 10.87 9.94
N ALA A 63 -3.54 11.62 10.96
CA ALA A 63 -3.64 11.20 12.36
C ALA A 63 -5.09 11.00 12.82
N ALA A 64 -6.02 11.83 12.32
CA ALA A 64 -7.43 11.73 12.68
C ALA A 64 -8.09 10.47 12.10
N GLU A 65 -7.71 10.07 10.89
CA GLU A 65 -8.19 8.88 10.22
C GLU A 65 -7.66 7.61 10.89
N LEU A 66 -6.37 7.60 11.25
CA LEU A 66 -5.79 6.49 12.03
C LEU A 66 -6.47 6.35 13.39
N GLU A 67 -6.81 7.47 14.03
CA GLU A 67 -7.60 7.48 15.26
C GLU A 67 -8.99 6.89 15.05
N ALA A 68 -9.68 7.32 14.00
CA ALA A 68 -11.00 6.83 13.67
C ALA A 68 -10.99 5.31 13.39
N VAL A 69 -9.95 4.78 12.73
CA VAL A 69 -9.77 3.33 12.57
C VAL A 69 -9.54 2.67 13.91
N ALA A 70 -8.59 3.17 14.72
CA ALA A 70 -8.24 2.56 16.01
C ALA A 70 -9.44 2.51 16.99
N GLN A 71 -10.29 3.54 16.96
CA GLN A 71 -11.55 3.60 17.71
C GLN A 71 -12.69 2.78 17.08
N ARG A 72 -12.46 2.17 15.91
CA ARG A 72 -13.45 1.44 15.09
C ARG A 72 -14.63 2.30 14.64
N ALA A 73 -14.44 3.61 14.56
CA ALA A 73 -15.41 4.54 13.98
C ALA A 73 -15.52 4.37 12.46
N ILE A 74 -14.41 4.00 11.81
CA ILE A 74 -14.37 3.55 10.41
C ILE A 74 -13.68 2.18 10.33
N PRO A 75 -14.05 1.33 9.35
CA PRO A 75 -13.54 -0.04 9.28
C PRO A 75 -12.06 -0.10 8.86
N GLN A 76 -11.64 0.79 7.96
CA GLN A 76 -10.28 0.87 7.44
C GLN A 76 -9.99 2.27 6.91
N PHE A 77 -8.71 2.62 6.87
CA PHE A 77 -8.17 3.79 6.19
C PHE A 77 -7.13 3.33 5.17
N GLN A 78 -7.09 3.98 4.00
CA GLN A 78 -6.22 3.55 2.90
C GLN A 78 -5.61 4.76 2.19
N ILE A 79 -4.32 4.65 1.88
CA ILE A 79 -3.58 5.56 1.02
C ILE A 79 -3.16 4.75 -0.22
N PRO A 80 -3.89 4.85 -1.33
CA PRO A 80 -3.67 4.02 -2.51
C PRO A 80 -2.53 4.55 -3.39
N HIS A 81 -1.79 3.61 -4.00
CA HIS A 81 -0.86 3.87 -5.10
C HIS A 81 0.18 4.97 -4.86
N THR A 82 0.73 5.03 -3.64
CA THR A 82 1.87 5.90 -3.33
C THR A 82 3.08 5.48 -4.15
N TYR A 83 3.60 6.40 -4.95
CA TYR A 83 4.83 6.23 -5.71
C TYR A 83 6.07 6.31 -4.81
N ARG A 84 7.01 5.38 -4.99
CA ARG A 84 8.36 5.46 -4.42
C ARG A 84 9.43 5.05 -5.41
N GLU A 85 10.57 5.70 -5.33
CA GLU A 85 11.79 5.30 -6.03
C GLU A 85 12.63 4.40 -5.15
N ARG A 86 13.10 3.29 -5.73
CA ARG A 86 14.08 2.40 -5.10
C ARG A 86 15.50 2.88 -5.41
N PRO A 87 16.49 2.53 -4.57
CA PRO A 87 17.89 2.93 -4.79
C PRO A 87 18.50 2.45 -6.12
N ASP A 88 17.94 1.41 -6.73
CA ASP A 88 18.34 0.89 -8.03
C ASP A 88 17.75 1.68 -9.22
N GLY A 89 16.99 2.74 -8.95
CA GLY A 89 16.31 3.56 -9.96
C GLY A 89 15.00 2.98 -10.48
N SER A 90 14.59 1.80 -10.00
CA SER A 90 13.25 1.28 -10.28
C SER A 90 12.20 2.01 -9.42
N SER A 91 10.94 2.00 -9.88
CA SER A 91 9.82 2.54 -9.12
C SER A 91 8.89 1.45 -8.60
N VAL A 92 8.27 1.71 -7.47
CA VAL A 92 7.25 0.86 -6.86
C VAL A 92 6.04 1.72 -6.49
N TYR A 93 4.84 1.16 -6.65
CA TYR A 93 3.60 1.76 -6.15
C TYR A 93 3.12 0.96 -4.94
N LEU A 94 3.01 1.62 -3.81
CA LEU A 94 2.59 1.01 -2.55
C LEU A 94 1.19 1.47 -2.18
N THR A 95 0.40 0.56 -1.63
CA THR A 95 -0.87 0.89 -1.01
C THR A 95 -0.76 0.62 0.48
N PHE A 96 -0.98 1.66 1.28
CA PHE A 96 -0.98 1.58 2.73
C PHE A 96 -2.41 1.41 3.23
N THR A 97 -2.65 0.42 4.07
CA THR A 97 -3.98 0.15 4.64
C THR A 97 -3.86 -0.02 6.14
N ALA A 98 -4.58 0.79 6.90
CA ALA A 98 -4.71 0.66 8.34
C ALA A 98 -6.07 0.03 8.67
N VAL A 99 -6.05 -1.06 9.44
CA VAL A 99 -7.25 -1.77 9.91
C VAL A 99 -7.17 -2.01 11.40
N ALA A 100 -8.28 -1.87 12.11
CA ALA A 100 -8.35 -2.24 13.52
C ALA A 100 -8.52 -3.75 13.67
N THR A 101 -7.77 -4.32 14.60
CA THR A 101 -7.94 -5.70 15.06
C THR A 101 -8.63 -5.71 16.43
N ALA A 102 -8.71 -6.87 17.08
CA ALA A 102 -9.32 -7.00 18.41
C ALA A 102 -8.65 -6.12 19.48
N SER A 103 -7.34 -5.89 19.38
CA SER A 103 -6.55 -5.20 20.41
C SER A 103 -5.47 -4.25 19.88
N ALA A 104 -5.32 -4.14 18.57
CA ALA A 104 -4.19 -3.45 17.94
C ALA A 104 -4.60 -2.80 16.60
N LEU A 105 -3.80 -1.86 16.14
CA LEU A 105 -3.89 -1.34 14.77
C LEU A 105 -2.94 -2.17 13.88
N LEU A 106 -3.46 -2.75 12.80
CA LEU A 106 -2.66 -3.46 11.82
C LEU A 106 -2.46 -2.54 10.61
N LEU A 107 -1.20 -2.24 10.33
CA LEU A 107 -0.79 -1.56 9.11
C LEU A 107 -0.36 -2.62 8.09
N ILE A 108 -0.91 -2.53 6.89
CA ILE A 108 -0.63 -3.40 5.75
C ILE A 108 -0.08 -2.53 4.63
N ILE A 109 1.01 -2.96 4.02
CA ILE A 109 1.58 -2.33 2.83
C ILE A 109 1.58 -3.37 1.71
N THR A 110 1.00 -3.02 0.58
CA THR A 110 0.91 -3.92 -0.58
C THR A 110 1.58 -3.28 -1.78
N ASP A 111 2.44 -4.05 -2.46
CA ASP A 111 2.97 -3.66 -3.77
C ASP A 111 1.85 -3.74 -4.83
N THR A 112 1.43 -2.58 -5.32
CA THR A 112 0.40 -2.39 -6.34
C THR A 112 0.98 -1.97 -7.69
N THR A 113 2.28 -2.16 -7.90
CA THR A 113 2.98 -1.72 -9.12
C THR A 113 2.39 -2.33 -10.39
N GLN A 114 2.08 -3.63 -10.38
CA GLN A 114 1.50 -4.30 -11.55
C GLN A 114 0.10 -3.77 -11.87
N GLU A 115 -0.70 -3.49 -10.86
CA GLU A 115 -2.05 -2.94 -11.01
C GLU A 115 -1.98 -1.53 -11.63
N VAL A 116 -1.12 -0.66 -11.08
CA VAL A 116 -0.94 0.70 -11.61
C VAL A 116 -0.42 0.68 -13.05
N GLN A 117 0.56 -0.16 -13.36
CA GLN A 117 1.11 -0.29 -14.72
C GLN A 117 0.06 -0.80 -15.71
N LEU A 118 -0.76 -1.77 -15.32
CA LEU A 118 -1.86 -2.27 -16.15
C LEU A 118 -2.89 -1.17 -16.40
N MET A 119 -3.29 -0.45 -15.36
CA MET A 119 -4.25 0.64 -15.47
C MET A 119 -3.74 1.77 -16.37
N GLN A 120 -2.46 2.15 -16.24
CA GLN A 120 -1.82 3.14 -17.12
C GLN A 120 -1.84 2.68 -18.59
N ARG A 121 -1.54 1.41 -18.86
CA ARG A 121 -1.58 0.84 -20.22
C ARG A 121 -3.00 0.88 -20.80
N LEU A 122 -4.00 0.46 -20.03
CA LEU A 122 -5.40 0.49 -20.46
C LEU A 122 -5.89 1.92 -20.77
N MET A 123 -5.48 2.89 -19.95
CA MET A 123 -5.79 4.29 -20.21
C MET A 123 -5.13 4.79 -21.50
N GLN A 124 -3.88 4.39 -21.75
CA GLN A 124 -3.18 4.76 -22.98
C GLN A 124 -3.86 4.15 -24.22
N GLU A 125 -4.16 2.85 -24.21
CA GLU A 125 -4.84 2.16 -25.31
C GLU A 125 -6.22 2.78 -25.59
N ARG A 126 -6.98 3.11 -24.54
CA ARG A 126 -8.26 3.82 -24.69
C ARG A 126 -8.09 5.16 -25.39
N ASN A 127 -7.09 5.95 -24.98
CA ASN A 127 -6.85 7.27 -25.57
C ASN A 127 -6.44 7.17 -27.05
N GLU A 128 -5.64 6.16 -27.41
CA GLU A 128 -5.27 5.89 -28.80
C GLU A 128 -6.49 5.55 -29.66
N VAL A 129 -7.39 4.70 -29.15
CA VAL A 129 -8.66 4.37 -29.83
C VAL A 129 -9.53 5.60 -30.03
N MET A 130 -9.70 6.43 -28.99
CA MET A 130 -10.48 7.66 -29.08
C MET A 130 -9.90 8.64 -30.10
N LEU A 131 -8.57 8.77 -30.14
CA LEU A 131 -7.90 9.62 -31.12
C LEU A 131 -8.10 9.12 -32.55
N LEU A 132 -8.06 7.80 -32.77
CA LEU A 132 -8.32 7.20 -34.08
C LEU A 132 -9.76 7.40 -34.53
N GLN A 133 -10.74 7.23 -33.63
CA GLN A 133 -12.15 7.50 -33.91
C GLN A 133 -12.35 8.96 -34.35
N GLN A 134 -11.79 9.92 -33.61
CA GLN A 134 -11.85 11.34 -33.98
C GLN A 134 -11.26 11.61 -35.37
N ARG A 135 -10.15 10.96 -35.73
CA ARG A 135 -9.55 11.11 -37.06
C ARG A 135 -10.42 10.50 -38.16
N LEU A 136 -11.06 9.37 -37.89
CA LEU A 136 -11.96 8.71 -38.83
C LEU A 136 -13.24 9.52 -39.06
N ASP A 137 -13.82 10.10 -38.01
CA ASP A 137 -15.02 10.93 -38.13
C ASP A 137 -14.73 12.19 -38.97
N VAL A 138 -13.59 12.85 -38.71
CA VAL A 138 -13.11 13.99 -39.52
C VAL A 138 -12.85 13.59 -40.97
N ALA A 139 -12.22 12.43 -41.22
CA ALA A 139 -11.92 11.95 -42.57
C ALA A 139 -13.16 11.47 -43.34
N SER A 140 -14.18 10.99 -42.62
CA SER A 140 -15.41 10.41 -43.19
C SER A 140 -16.53 11.45 -43.39
N GLY A 141 -16.23 12.75 -43.17
CA GLY A 141 -17.15 13.86 -43.43
C GLY A 141 -18.43 13.86 -42.59
N HIS A 142 -18.47 13.11 -41.49
CA HIS A 142 -19.56 13.18 -40.52
C HIS A 142 -19.25 14.31 -39.53
N VAL A 143 -19.63 15.52 -39.92
CA VAL A 143 -19.88 16.65 -39.02
C VAL A 143 -21.33 17.06 -39.19
#